data_AF-A0A0X3VJW4-F1
#
_entry.id   AF-A0A0X3VJW4-F1
#
_cell.length_a   1.000
_cell.length_b   1.000
_cell.length_c   1.000
_cell.angle_alpha   90.00
_cell.angle_beta   90.00
_cell.angle_gamma   90.00
#
_symmetry.space_group_name_H-M   'P 1'
#
loop_
_entity.id
_entity.type
_entity.pdbx_description
1 polymer ?
#
loop_
_entity_poly.entity_id
_entity_poly.type
_entity_poly.pdbx_seq_one_letter_code
_entity_poly.pdbx_strand_id
1 'polypeptide(L)'
;MRLDELNAPERRLWDSFSQGRTVDVLDDLASAEAVVRADIIAALLLDAGVDHAPGDRPALRLTGARVTGCLNLRFTEIAVPVVLTDCRFDEPPLLQGARTRELVMSGCALPGLVADTAQIDARLVLTRCHVTGPLVLNRTQINGDLDIRDMVITCPDGEAISAVHAKVGGDLLCAKLAVEGRFRLSGASIDGEFDLEGASLRNPGGHALDAYHVQVAQDFTFHPGFSAEGRIILSGATVAAAIGFCGARLSNPGDIALEAVDVTVSRNFDLGRGLTVDGGIQLDGTRIGTELSFRDARLTEADGTALSLRAIQARETDLRTQRPIDGVVDARNAQLGTLYDAPDTWPADLRLAETTYDALAFPLSAAERVRWIRRAGGGYLPQPYEQLATAYRKLGHEDEARTVLLAKQRHRRTTLSAHTRAWGHVQDVAVGYGYRPLRAGLWLMALLVCGTLFFGLHPPAPLEAAKAPDFNAVFYTLDLLVPIITFGQEGAFAPRGSGQWLAYGLIAAGWVLATTVTAGVSRAISRQ
;
A
#
# COMPACT_ATOMS: atom_id res chain seq x y z
N MET A 1 0.25 45.80 -39.62
CA MET A 1 1.07 44.91 -40.44
C MET A 1 0.83 45.23 -41.91
N ARG A 2 1.85 45.29 -42.77
CA ARG A 2 1.63 45.50 -44.21
C ARG A 2 1.65 44.14 -44.94
N LEU A 3 0.56 43.81 -45.65
CA LEU A 3 0.35 42.50 -46.29
C LEU A 3 1.33 42.20 -47.45
N ASP A 4 2.00 43.23 -47.95
CA ASP A 4 3.06 43.17 -48.97
C ASP A 4 4.40 42.64 -48.42
N GLU A 5 4.60 42.61 -47.11
CA GLU A 5 5.81 42.07 -46.46
C GLU A 5 5.70 40.58 -46.08
N LEU A 6 4.60 39.91 -46.46
CA LEU A 6 4.40 38.48 -46.22
C LEU A 6 5.21 37.61 -47.18
N ASN A 7 5.90 36.61 -46.64
CA ASN A 7 6.50 35.56 -47.46
C ASN A 7 5.42 34.62 -48.04
N ALA A 8 5.81 33.73 -48.96
CA ALA A 8 4.84 32.85 -49.63
C ALA A 8 4.07 31.92 -48.66
N PRO A 9 4.72 31.21 -47.71
CA PRO A 9 4.03 30.47 -46.64
C PRO A 9 3.04 31.32 -45.83
N GLU A 10 3.47 32.49 -45.37
CA GLU A 10 2.67 33.40 -44.55
C GLU A 10 1.45 33.93 -45.30
N ARG A 11 1.60 34.27 -46.58
CA ARG A 11 0.47 34.73 -47.40
C ARG A 11 -0.56 33.62 -47.62
N ARG A 12 -0.12 32.38 -47.87
CA ARG A 12 -1.05 31.23 -47.96
C ARG A 12 -1.78 30.98 -46.64
N LEU A 13 -1.07 31.09 -45.52
CA LEU A 13 -1.65 30.99 -44.19
C LEU A 13 -2.71 32.08 -43.97
N TRP A 14 -2.40 33.32 -44.35
CA TRP A 14 -3.31 34.45 -44.26
C TRP A 14 -4.59 34.24 -45.07
N ASP A 15 -4.47 33.83 -46.33
CA ASP A 15 -5.60 33.63 -47.24
C ASP A 15 -6.46 32.41 -46.88
N SER A 16 -5.89 31.44 -46.16
CA SER A 16 -6.58 30.21 -45.76
C SER A 16 -7.26 30.29 -44.40
N PHE A 17 -6.89 31.28 -43.58
CA PHE A 17 -7.30 31.40 -42.18
C PHE A 17 -8.83 31.53 -42.01
N SER A 18 -9.49 32.39 -42.79
CA SER A 18 -10.95 32.63 -42.69
C SER A 18 -11.77 31.37 -42.93
N GLN A 19 -11.35 30.54 -43.87
CA GLN A 19 -12.00 29.28 -44.23
C GLN A 19 -11.55 28.11 -43.33
N GLY A 20 -10.54 28.31 -42.49
CA GLY A 20 -9.95 27.29 -41.63
C GLY A 20 -9.32 26.13 -42.40
N ARG A 21 -8.80 26.38 -43.61
CA ARG A 21 -8.11 25.38 -44.42
C ARG A 21 -6.70 25.11 -43.88
N THR A 22 -6.25 23.87 -43.96
CA THR A 22 -4.88 23.48 -43.59
C THR A 22 -3.88 24.02 -44.60
N VAL A 23 -2.80 24.61 -44.11
CA VAL A 23 -1.66 25.02 -44.93
C VAL A 23 -0.47 24.12 -44.60
N ASP A 24 -0.10 23.27 -45.55
CA ASP A 24 1.14 22.51 -45.52
C ASP A 24 2.25 23.32 -46.19
N VAL A 25 3.33 23.58 -45.47
CA VAL A 25 4.46 24.37 -45.98
C VAL A 25 5.48 23.49 -46.71
N LEU A 26 5.51 22.17 -46.43
CA LEU A 26 6.48 21.23 -46.98
C LEU A 26 6.08 20.68 -48.36
N ASP A 27 4.78 20.60 -48.66
CA ASP A 27 4.29 20.08 -49.94
C ASP A 27 4.77 20.89 -51.17
N ASP A 28 5.13 22.15 -50.97
CA ASP A 28 5.37 23.10 -52.06
C ASP A 28 6.77 23.76 -52.05
N LEU A 29 7.61 23.51 -51.03
CA LEU A 29 8.88 24.24 -50.83
C LEU A 29 10.00 23.33 -50.32
N ALA A 30 11.24 23.68 -50.63
CA ALA A 30 12.39 23.07 -49.96
C ALA A 30 12.37 23.42 -48.46
N SER A 31 12.78 22.49 -47.59
CA SER A 31 12.73 22.63 -46.12
C SER A 31 13.33 23.94 -45.56
N ALA A 32 14.29 24.55 -46.26
CA ALA A 32 14.91 25.83 -45.88
C ALA A 32 13.98 27.07 -46.02
N GLU A 33 12.94 26.99 -46.84
CA GLU A 33 12.00 28.09 -47.12
C GLU A 33 10.68 27.96 -46.35
N ALA A 34 10.55 26.91 -45.52
CA ALA A 34 9.35 26.64 -44.73
C ALA A 34 9.26 27.51 -43.46
N VAL A 35 9.49 28.82 -43.58
CA VAL A 35 9.57 29.75 -42.46
C VAL A 35 8.28 30.56 -42.33
N VAL A 36 7.72 30.61 -41.12
CA VAL A 36 6.59 31.47 -40.77
C VAL A 36 6.97 32.27 -39.54
N ARG A 37 6.89 33.60 -39.58
CA ARG A 37 7.21 34.40 -38.39
C ARG A 37 6.10 34.33 -37.35
N ALA A 38 6.49 34.31 -36.08
CA ALA A 38 5.58 34.19 -34.95
C ALA A 38 4.66 35.40 -34.77
N ASP A 39 5.11 36.60 -35.16
CA ASP A 39 4.30 37.84 -35.14
C ASP A 39 3.15 37.79 -36.15
N ILE A 40 3.32 37.13 -37.30
CA ILE A 40 2.25 36.89 -38.28
C ILE A 40 1.21 35.92 -37.72
N ILE A 41 1.66 34.85 -37.07
CA ILE A 41 0.77 33.90 -36.39
C ILE A 41 -0.01 34.63 -35.29
N ALA A 42 0.67 35.43 -34.47
CA ALA A 42 0.01 36.23 -33.43
C ALA A 42 -1.00 37.21 -34.03
N ALA A 43 -0.65 37.93 -35.10
CA ALA A 43 -1.59 38.84 -35.77
C ALA A 43 -2.86 38.13 -36.25
N LEU A 44 -2.74 36.95 -36.86
CA LEU A 44 -3.88 36.15 -37.30
C LEU A 44 -4.78 35.72 -36.13
N LEU A 45 -4.18 35.33 -35.01
CA LEU A 45 -4.93 34.85 -33.84
C LEU A 45 -5.60 35.97 -33.04
N LEU A 46 -5.04 37.19 -33.06
CA LEU A 46 -5.45 38.29 -32.18
C LEU A 46 -6.39 39.30 -32.84
N ASP A 47 -6.16 39.62 -34.13
CA ASP A 47 -7.03 40.49 -34.91
C ASP A 47 -6.56 40.46 -36.37
N ALA A 48 -7.06 39.50 -37.14
CA ALA A 48 -6.61 39.37 -38.52
C ALA A 48 -7.15 40.49 -39.42
N GLY A 49 -8.16 41.27 -39.01
CA GLY A 49 -8.87 42.17 -39.93
C GLY A 49 -9.32 41.46 -41.23
N VAL A 50 -9.51 40.14 -41.17
CA VAL A 50 -9.91 39.32 -42.31
C VAL A 50 -11.43 39.34 -42.36
N ASP A 51 -11.99 39.89 -43.43
CA ASP A 51 -13.43 39.87 -43.65
C ASP A 51 -13.93 38.42 -43.66
N HIS A 52 -14.85 38.11 -42.75
CA HIS A 52 -15.48 36.79 -42.65
C HIS A 52 -16.83 36.79 -43.38
N ALA A 53 -17.00 35.87 -44.33
CA ALA A 53 -18.29 35.65 -44.97
C ALA A 53 -19.19 34.77 -44.06
N PRO A 54 -20.53 34.90 -44.14
CA PRO A 54 -21.44 33.99 -43.44
C PRO A 54 -21.17 32.52 -43.84
N GLY A 55 -20.83 31.69 -42.86
CA GLY A 55 -20.50 30.26 -43.07
C GLY A 55 -19.00 29.93 -42.98
N ASP A 56 -18.14 30.95 -42.95
CA ASP A 56 -16.71 30.79 -42.67
C ASP A 56 -16.47 30.16 -41.29
N ARG A 57 -15.40 29.37 -41.20
CA ARG A 57 -15.00 28.63 -39.99
C ARG A 57 -13.53 28.91 -39.71
N PRO A 58 -13.19 30.12 -39.23
CA PRO A 58 -11.80 30.52 -39.10
C PRO A 58 -11.05 29.60 -38.13
N ALA A 59 -9.84 29.21 -38.52
CA ALA A 59 -8.98 28.33 -37.75
C ALA A 59 -7.52 28.52 -38.18
N LEU A 60 -6.59 28.42 -37.24
CA LEU A 60 -5.18 28.32 -37.56
C LEU A 60 -4.82 26.84 -37.74
N ARG A 61 -4.48 26.43 -38.97
CA ARG A 61 -4.06 25.06 -39.29
C ARG A 61 -2.77 25.11 -40.10
N LEU A 62 -1.64 24.83 -39.46
CA LEU A 62 -0.32 24.94 -40.06
C LEU A 62 0.46 23.63 -39.91
N THR A 63 1.03 23.14 -41.01
CA THR A 63 1.83 21.91 -41.05
C THR A 63 3.25 22.20 -41.56
N GLY A 64 4.26 21.62 -40.91
CA GLY A 64 5.63 21.55 -41.43
C GLY A 64 6.44 22.85 -41.35
N ALA A 65 5.96 23.86 -40.61
CA ALA A 65 6.58 25.18 -40.56
C ALA A 65 7.68 25.29 -39.47
N ARG A 66 8.76 25.99 -39.80
CA ARG A 66 9.68 26.57 -38.81
C ARG A 66 9.16 27.94 -38.38
N VAL A 67 8.73 28.04 -37.14
CA VAL A 67 8.25 29.29 -36.54
C VAL A 67 9.41 30.07 -35.94
N THR A 68 9.68 31.25 -36.51
CA THR A 68 10.78 32.13 -36.08
C THR A 68 10.29 33.27 -35.20
N GLY A 69 11.04 33.59 -34.14
CA GLY A 69 10.67 34.58 -33.13
C GLY A 69 9.74 34.01 -32.05
N CYS A 70 9.45 34.82 -31.03
CA CYS A 70 8.58 34.44 -29.93
C CYS A 70 7.09 34.58 -30.29
N LEU A 71 6.35 33.46 -30.25
CA LEU A 71 4.87 33.48 -30.33
C LEU A 71 4.30 33.92 -28.99
N ASN A 72 4.11 35.23 -28.84
CA ASN A 72 3.60 35.85 -27.61
C ASN A 72 2.08 36.11 -27.72
N LEU A 73 1.31 35.30 -27.01
CA LEU A 73 -0.16 35.35 -26.93
C LEU A 73 -0.63 35.64 -25.49
N ARG A 74 0.23 36.21 -24.64
CA ARG A 74 -0.07 36.40 -23.22
C ARG A 74 -1.26 37.34 -23.01
N PHE A 75 -2.16 36.96 -22.11
CA PHE A 75 -3.36 37.74 -21.72
C PHE A 75 -4.27 38.11 -22.90
N THR A 76 -4.38 37.21 -23.88
CA THR A 76 -5.20 37.42 -25.08
C THR A 76 -6.35 36.42 -25.17
N GLU A 77 -7.36 36.74 -25.99
CA GLU A 77 -8.46 35.83 -26.31
C GLU A 77 -8.34 35.33 -27.75
N ILE A 78 -8.19 34.02 -27.90
CA ILE A 78 -8.02 33.32 -29.17
C ILE A 78 -9.34 32.60 -29.47
N ALA A 79 -10.16 33.23 -30.30
CA ALA A 79 -11.52 32.78 -30.59
C ALA A 79 -11.59 31.55 -31.53
N VAL A 80 -10.48 31.14 -32.12
CA VAL A 80 -10.40 30.08 -33.13
C VAL A 80 -9.59 28.88 -32.62
N PRO A 81 -9.83 27.65 -33.12
CA PRO A 81 -8.96 26.52 -32.80
C PRO A 81 -7.57 26.70 -33.44
N VAL A 82 -6.55 26.27 -32.71
CA VAL A 82 -5.14 26.31 -33.12
C VAL A 82 -4.64 24.89 -33.30
N VAL A 83 -4.28 24.52 -34.53
CA VAL A 83 -3.77 23.21 -34.89
C VAL A 83 -2.42 23.36 -35.59
N LEU A 84 -1.38 22.84 -34.95
CA LEU A 84 0.00 22.90 -35.41
C LEU A 84 0.53 21.47 -35.55
N THR A 85 0.97 21.10 -36.74
CA THR A 85 1.44 19.74 -37.03
C THR A 85 2.86 19.78 -37.58
N ASP A 86 3.76 18.97 -37.05
CA ASP A 86 5.15 18.85 -37.51
C ASP A 86 5.88 20.21 -37.60
N CYS A 87 5.53 21.15 -36.70
CA CYS A 87 6.11 22.49 -36.65
C CYS A 87 7.30 22.57 -35.69
N ARG A 88 8.32 23.38 -36.01
CA ARG A 88 9.49 23.63 -35.16
C ARG A 88 9.54 25.09 -34.71
N PHE A 89 9.68 25.33 -33.42
CA PHE A 89 9.77 26.68 -32.86
C PHE A 89 11.21 27.02 -32.49
N ASP A 90 11.65 28.23 -32.82
CA ASP A 90 12.97 28.73 -32.41
C ASP A 90 12.95 29.29 -30.97
N GLU A 91 11.79 29.78 -30.49
CA GLU A 91 11.59 30.32 -29.14
C GLU A 91 10.31 29.74 -28.48
N PRO A 92 10.21 29.70 -27.14
CA PRO A 92 9.07 29.10 -26.45
C PRO A 92 7.77 29.88 -26.72
N PRO A 93 6.66 29.23 -27.13
CA PRO A 93 5.37 29.89 -27.18
C PRO A 93 4.90 30.32 -25.78
N LEU A 94 4.38 31.54 -25.68
CA LEU A 94 3.92 32.15 -24.43
C LEU A 94 2.41 32.40 -24.49
N LEU A 95 1.65 31.61 -23.74
CA LEU A 95 0.19 31.66 -23.60
C LEU A 95 -0.23 32.02 -22.16
N GLN A 96 0.66 32.61 -21.36
CA GLN A 96 0.35 33.03 -19.99
C GLN A 96 -0.94 33.86 -19.94
N GLY A 97 -1.93 33.40 -19.17
CA GLY A 97 -3.22 34.07 -19.00
C GLY A 97 -4.06 34.19 -20.28
N ALA A 98 -3.69 33.50 -21.36
CA ALA A 98 -4.45 33.48 -22.59
C ALA A 98 -5.71 32.63 -22.44
N ARG A 99 -6.78 32.99 -23.14
CA ARG A 99 -7.97 32.17 -23.32
C ARG A 99 -8.02 31.63 -24.74
N THR A 100 -8.15 30.33 -24.91
CA THR A 100 -8.23 29.70 -26.24
C THR A 100 -9.32 28.64 -26.27
N ARG A 101 -9.88 28.40 -27.46
CA ARG A 101 -10.85 27.32 -27.65
C ARG A 101 -10.18 25.95 -27.53
N GLU A 102 -9.22 25.68 -28.37
CA GLU A 102 -8.52 24.39 -28.46
C GLU A 102 -7.11 24.64 -28.98
N LEU A 103 -6.13 23.96 -28.38
CA LEU A 103 -4.74 23.97 -28.82
C LEU A 103 -4.29 22.53 -29.07
N VAL A 104 -3.99 22.23 -30.33
CA VAL A 104 -3.48 20.94 -30.78
C VAL A 104 -2.10 21.13 -31.37
N MET A 105 -1.11 20.44 -30.80
CA MET A 105 0.25 20.35 -31.32
C MET A 105 0.58 18.87 -31.50
N SER A 106 0.87 18.46 -32.73
CA SER A 106 1.27 17.09 -33.04
C SER A 106 2.59 17.05 -33.78
N GLY A 107 3.56 16.25 -33.35
CA GLY A 107 4.86 16.15 -34.02
C GLY A 107 5.73 17.41 -33.89
N CYS A 108 5.38 18.35 -33.01
CA CYS A 108 6.06 19.64 -32.91
C CYS A 108 7.34 19.58 -32.08
N ALA A 109 8.32 20.41 -32.43
CA ALA A 109 9.54 20.62 -31.64
C ALA A 109 9.54 22.01 -30.99
N LEU A 110 9.65 22.06 -29.66
CA LEU A 110 9.54 23.28 -28.87
C LEU A 110 10.73 23.43 -27.90
N PRO A 111 11.27 24.64 -27.71
CA PRO A 111 12.22 24.92 -26.63
C PRO A 111 11.54 25.11 -25.25
N GLY A 112 10.22 24.96 -25.17
CA GLY A 112 9.39 25.11 -23.98
C GLY A 112 7.97 25.50 -24.39
N LEU A 113 7.03 25.47 -23.44
CA LEU A 113 5.67 25.97 -23.63
C LEU A 113 5.18 26.56 -22.31
N VAL A 114 4.90 27.87 -22.29
CA VAL A 114 4.47 28.57 -21.08
C VAL A 114 3.01 28.95 -21.22
N ALA A 115 2.13 28.25 -20.51
CA ALA A 115 0.68 28.49 -20.51
C ALA A 115 0.12 28.60 -19.08
N ASP A 116 0.90 29.17 -18.15
CA ASP A 116 0.44 29.40 -16.78
C ASP A 116 -0.80 30.31 -16.76
N THR A 117 -1.77 29.97 -15.92
CA THR A 117 -3.05 30.67 -15.79
C THR A 117 -3.90 30.73 -17.06
N ALA A 118 -3.52 30.02 -18.13
CA ALA A 118 -4.29 29.97 -19.37
C ALA A 118 -5.63 29.25 -19.14
N GLN A 119 -6.63 29.61 -19.96
CA GLN A 119 -7.95 28.99 -19.99
C GLN A 119 -8.17 28.34 -21.36
N ILE A 120 -8.40 27.04 -21.37
CA ILE A 120 -8.60 26.24 -22.58
C ILE A 120 -10.02 25.69 -22.52
N ASP A 121 -10.90 26.27 -23.34
CA ASP A 121 -12.35 26.01 -23.26
C ASP A 121 -12.73 24.58 -23.69
N ALA A 122 -11.89 23.92 -24.50
CA ALA A 122 -12.03 22.53 -24.91
C ALA A 122 -10.82 21.70 -24.44
N ARG A 123 -9.89 21.34 -25.33
CA ARG A 123 -8.81 20.40 -25.04
C ARG A 123 -7.43 21.00 -25.33
N LEU A 124 -6.44 20.52 -24.60
CA LEU A 124 -5.02 20.73 -24.89
C LEU A 124 -4.42 19.39 -25.30
N VAL A 125 -3.97 19.30 -26.54
CA VAL A 125 -3.43 18.06 -27.11
C VAL A 125 -1.99 18.31 -27.53
N LEU A 126 -1.06 17.61 -26.90
CA LEU A 126 0.38 17.63 -27.16
C LEU A 126 0.83 16.20 -27.46
N THR A 127 0.85 15.81 -28.73
CA THR A 127 1.11 14.43 -29.14
C THR A 127 2.39 14.31 -29.96
N ARG A 128 3.23 13.32 -29.70
CA ARG A 128 4.48 13.09 -30.47
C ARG A 128 5.40 14.33 -30.51
N CYS A 129 5.32 15.20 -29.50
CA CYS A 129 6.10 16.43 -29.44
C CYS A 129 7.46 16.19 -28.76
N HIS A 130 8.45 16.99 -29.14
CA HIS A 130 9.76 17.04 -28.49
C HIS A 130 9.95 18.40 -27.84
N VAL A 131 10.11 18.44 -26.52
CA VAL A 131 10.29 19.68 -25.76
C VAL A 131 11.61 19.66 -25.02
N THR A 132 12.45 20.64 -25.29
CA THR A 132 13.83 20.75 -24.72
C THR A 132 13.91 21.71 -23.54
N GLY A 133 12.76 22.19 -23.07
CA GLY A 133 12.63 23.07 -21.91
C GLY A 133 11.32 22.80 -21.16
N PRO A 134 10.90 23.71 -20.27
CA PRO A 134 9.77 23.45 -19.39
C PRO A 134 8.42 23.54 -20.12
N LEU A 135 7.51 22.62 -19.77
CA LEU A 135 6.07 22.72 -20.01
C LEU A 135 5.40 23.27 -18.75
N VAL A 136 4.98 24.54 -18.79
CA VAL A 136 4.40 25.24 -17.64
C VAL A 136 2.88 25.39 -17.82
N LEU A 137 2.12 24.69 -16.99
CA LEU A 137 0.66 24.66 -16.92
C LEU A 137 0.13 25.05 -15.52
N ASN A 138 0.91 25.86 -14.79
CA ASN A 138 0.58 26.26 -13.44
C ASN A 138 -0.73 27.06 -13.40
N ARG A 139 -1.70 26.61 -12.61
CA ARG A 139 -3.05 27.21 -12.50
C ARG A 139 -3.80 27.30 -13.84
N THR A 140 -3.40 26.53 -14.84
CA THR A 140 -4.12 26.42 -16.12
C THR A 140 -5.45 25.73 -15.89
N GLN A 141 -6.50 26.20 -16.56
CA GLN A 141 -7.83 25.60 -16.55
C GLN A 141 -8.12 25.04 -17.92
N ILE A 142 -8.38 23.75 -17.99
CA ILE A 142 -8.73 23.02 -19.21
C ILE A 142 -10.09 22.41 -18.94
N ASN A 143 -11.12 22.83 -19.69
CA ASN A 143 -12.48 22.35 -19.43
C ASN A 143 -12.70 20.89 -19.89
N GLY A 144 -11.96 20.44 -20.90
CA GLY A 144 -11.93 19.05 -21.36
C GLY A 144 -10.61 18.37 -21.00
N ASP A 145 -10.13 17.53 -21.91
CA ASP A 145 -8.96 16.68 -21.69
C ASP A 145 -7.63 17.41 -21.89
N LEU A 146 -6.63 16.98 -21.11
CA LEU A 146 -5.22 17.25 -21.33
C LEU A 146 -4.54 15.96 -21.83
N ASP A 147 -4.27 15.90 -23.12
CA ASP A 147 -3.71 14.73 -23.81
C ASP A 147 -2.23 14.99 -24.13
N ILE A 148 -1.33 14.35 -23.38
CA ILE A 148 0.13 14.45 -23.48
C ILE A 148 0.71 13.07 -23.82
N ARG A 149 0.52 12.60 -25.05
CA ARG A 149 0.91 11.24 -25.48
C ARG A 149 2.15 11.21 -26.37
N ASP A 150 2.93 10.14 -26.22
CA ASP A 150 4.14 9.87 -27.02
C ASP A 150 5.11 11.07 -27.05
N MET A 151 5.12 11.88 -25.98
CA MET A 151 5.89 13.12 -25.90
C MET A 151 7.23 12.88 -25.20
N VAL A 152 8.27 13.61 -25.60
CA VAL A 152 9.57 13.62 -24.94
C VAL A 152 9.84 15.02 -24.40
N ILE A 153 10.10 15.13 -23.10
CA ILE A 153 10.45 16.39 -22.44
C ILE A 153 11.78 16.23 -21.71
N THR A 154 12.77 17.03 -22.09
CA THR A 154 14.13 16.98 -21.54
C THR A 154 14.45 18.29 -20.84
N CYS A 155 14.47 18.27 -19.51
CA CYS A 155 14.88 19.37 -18.63
C CYS A 155 15.53 18.82 -17.34
N PRO A 156 16.70 18.17 -17.43
CA PRO A 156 17.26 17.34 -16.36
C PRO A 156 17.55 18.10 -15.05
N ASP A 157 17.97 19.37 -15.14
CA ASP A 157 18.31 20.20 -13.97
C ASP A 157 17.10 20.99 -13.42
N GLY A 158 15.90 20.77 -13.95
CA GLY A 158 14.74 21.63 -13.70
C GLY A 158 13.41 20.90 -13.53
N GLU A 159 12.34 21.70 -13.54
CA GLU A 159 10.96 21.20 -13.62
C GLU A 159 10.58 21.08 -15.09
N ALA A 160 10.62 19.85 -15.61
CA ALA A 160 10.26 19.53 -16.99
C ALA A 160 8.76 19.79 -17.25
N ILE A 161 7.91 19.42 -16.29
CA ILE A 161 6.47 19.72 -16.31
C ILE A 161 6.07 20.33 -14.98
N SER A 162 5.46 21.51 -15.01
CA SER A 162 4.95 22.21 -13.83
C SER A 162 3.47 22.54 -14.05
N ALA A 163 2.57 21.78 -13.43
CA ALA A 163 1.12 21.87 -13.52
C ALA A 163 0.48 22.10 -12.14
N VAL A 164 1.14 22.89 -11.29
CA VAL A 164 0.71 23.17 -9.91
C VAL A 164 -0.64 23.85 -9.93
N HIS A 165 -1.61 23.30 -9.19
CA HIS A 165 -3.00 23.77 -9.15
C HIS A 165 -3.69 23.87 -10.52
N ALA A 166 -3.24 23.08 -11.51
CA ALA A 166 -3.97 22.94 -12.76
C ALA A 166 -5.36 22.31 -12.51
N LYS A 167 -6.33 22.66 -13.33
CA LYS A 167 -7.67 22.07 -13.34
C LYS A 167 -7.94 21.47 -14.71
N VAL A 168 -8.27 20.20 -14.74
CA VAL A 168 -8.63 19.45 -15.95
C VAL A 168 -10.04 18.91 -15.75
N GLY A 169 -10.99 19.39 -16.54
CA GLY A 169 -12.40 19.00 -16.46
C GLY A 169 -12.72 17.67 -17.13
N GLY A 170 -11.78 17.13 -17.91
CA GLY A 170 -11.79 15.77 -18.46
C GLY A 170 -10.62 14.94 -17.95
N ASP A 171 -10.08 14.11 -18.83
CA ASP A 171 -8.97 13.20 -18.50
C ASP A 171 -7.60 13.88 -18.64
N LEU A 172 -6.65 13.48 -17.79
CA LEU A 172 -5.22 13.78 -17.93
C LEU A 172 -4.51 12.52 -18.45
N LEU A 173 -4.17 12.51 -19.74
CA LEU A 173 -3.68 11.32 -20.43
C LEU A 173 -2.21 11.51 -20.81
N CYS A 174 -1.32 10.85 -20.10
CA CYS A 174 0.14 10.97 -20.24
C CYS A 174 0.78 9.69 -20.82
N ALA A 175 0.07 8.97 -21.68
CA ALA A 175 0.52 7.67 -22.16
C ALA A 175 1.82 7.77 -22.98
N LYS A 176 2.79 6.90 -22.68
CA LYS A 176 4.13 6.85 -23.30
C LYS A 176 4.90 8.18 -23.25
N LEU A 177 4.61 9.00 -22.25
CA LEU A 177 5.36 10.22 -21.96
C LEU A 177 6.77 9.87 -21.43
N ALA A 178 7.81 10.47 -21.99
CA ALA A 178 9.18 10.39 -21.47
C ALA A 178 9.60 11.74 -20.90
N VAL A 179 9.92 11.79 -19.60
CA VAL A 179 10.34 13.00 -18.89
C VAL A 179 11.71 12.80 -18.27
N GLU A 180 12.64 13.69 -18.60
CA GLU A 180 13.89 13.87 -17.86
C GLU A 180 13.81 15.20 -17.10
N GLY A 181 13.83 15.13 -15.77
CA GLY A 181 13.54 16.25 -14.87
C GLY A 181 12.28 16.01 -14.05
N ARG A 182 11.90 16.99 -13.21
CA ARG A 182 10.74 16.84 -12.31
C ARG A 182 9.41 17.03 -13.06
N PHE A 183 8.46 16.11 -12.84
CA PHE A 183 7.04 16.30 -13.18
C PHE A 183 6.26 16.68 -11.90
N ARG A 184 5.81 17.93 -11.80
CA ARG A 184 5.07 18.45 -10.65
C ARG A 184 3.63 18.80 -11.03
N LEU A 185 2.66 18.30 -10.27
CA LEU A 185 1.23 18.62 -10.39
C LEU A 185 0.56 18.80 -9.02
N SER A 186 1.33 19.28 -8.03
CA SER A 186 0.85 19.44 -6.66
C SER A 186 -0.44 20.28 -6.61
N GLY A 187 -1.44 19.79 -5.88
CA GLY A 187 -2.72 20.46 -5.68
C GLY A 187 -3.57 20.62 -6.95
N ALA A 188 -3.28 19.87 -8.02
CA ALA A 188 -4.10 19.83 -9.22
C ALA A 188 -5.41 19.06 -9.00
N SER A 189 -6.42 19.37 -9.80
CA SER A 189 -7.73 18.69 -9.82
C SER A 189 -8.01 18.14 -11.21
N ILE A 190 -8.32 16.85 -11.29
CA ILE A 190 -8.69 16.13 -12.51
C ILE A 190 -10.07 15.52 -12.28
N ASP A 191 -11.05 15.96 -13.06
CA ASP A 191 -12.44 15.49 -12.97
C ASP A 191 -12.64 14.13 -13.67
N GLY A 192 -11.70 13.74 -14.54
CA GLY A 192 -11.61 12.44 -15.19
C GLY A 192 -10.56 11.49 -14.59
N GLU A 193 -10.00 10.63 -15.44
CA GLU A 193 -8.88 9.73 -15.14
C GLU A 193 -7.53 10.45 -15.26
N PHE A 194 -6.56 10.05 -14.43
CA PHE A 194 -5.15 10.39 -14.64
C PHE A 194 -4.38 9.13 -15.02
N ASP A 195 -3.97 9.05 -16.29
CA ASP A 195 -3.31 7.89 -16.88
C ASP A 195 -1.84 8.19 -17.24
N LEU A 196 -0.93 7.34 -16.78
CA LEU A 196 0.51 7.35 -17.04
C LEU A 196 0.98 6.02 -17.68
N GLU A 197 0.10 5.29 -18.39
CA GLU A 197 0.43 4.05 -19.09
C GLU A 197 1.69 4.20 -19.95
N GLY A 198 2.68 3.32 -19.73
CA GLY A 198 3.92 3.31 -20.49
C GLY A 198 4.84 4.54 -20.31
N ALA A 199 4.54 5.46 -19.40
CA ALA A 199 5.38 6.64 -19.18
C ALA A 199 6.72 6.30 -18.49
N SER A 200 7.77 7.06 -18.81
CA SER A 200 9.11 6.93 -18.22
C SER A 200 9.52 8.25 -17.60
N LEU A 201 9.56 8.32 -16.27
CA LEU A 201 9.93 9.52 -15.52
C LEU A 201 11.31 9.34 -14.89
N ARG A 202 12.25 10.23 -15.19
CA ARG A 202 13.63 10.16 -14.67
C ARG A 202 14.03 11.46 -13.99
N ASN A 203 14.28 11.36 -12.69
CA ASN A 203 14.89 12.40 -11.88
C ASN A 203 15.65 11.75 -10.69
N PRO A 204 16.78 11.06 -10.96
CA PRO A 204 17.50 10.26 -9.96
C PRO A 204 17.91 11.10 -8.76
N GLY A 205 17.67 10.59 -7.54
CA GLY A 205 17.93 11.29 -6.29
C GLY A 205 16.98 12.47 -6.00
N GLY A 206 16.03 12.74 -6.90
CA GLY A 206 15.01 13.79 -6.78
C GLY A 206 13.59 13.24 -6.82
N HIS A 207 12.65 14.09 -7.22
CA HIS A 207 11.24 13.75 -7.40
C HIS A 207 10.96 13.51 -8.88
N ALA A 208 10.70 12.27 -9.26
CA ALA A 208 10.27 11.93 -10.61
C ALA A 208 8.84 12.44 -10.86
N LEU A 209 7.95 12.23 -9.87
CA LEU A 209 6.57 12.71 -9.88
C LEU A 209 6.20 13.31 -8.52
N ASP A 210 5.76 14.56 -8.51
CA ASP A 210 5.19 15.24 -7.34
C ASP A 210 3.70 15.51 -7.59
N ALA A 211 2.86 14.63 -7.06
CA ALA A 211 1.40 14.73 -7.08
C ALA A 211 0.83 14.97 -5.67
N TYR A 212 1.55 15.75 -4.86
CA TYR A 212 1.14 16.12 -3.49
C TYR A 212 -0.23 16.83 -3.50
N HIS A 213 -1.19 16.34 -2.71
CA HIS A 213 -2.59 16.82 -2.67
C HIS A 213 -3.32 16.85 -4.03
N VAL A 214 -2.98 15.97 -4.96
CA VAL A 214 -3.77 15.85 -6.21
C VAL A 214 -5.17 15.30 -5.90
N GLN A 215 -6.17 15.80 -6.62
CA GLN A 215 -7.54 15.29 -6.60
C GLN A 215 -7.84 14.66 -7.96
N VAL A 216 -8.20 13.38 -7.97
CA VAL A 216 -8.59 12.63 -9.18
C VAL A 216 -9.97 12.04 -8.94
N ALA A 217 -10.95 12.44 -9.74
CA ALA A 217 -12.33 12.01 -9.54
C ALA A 217 -12.59 10.58 -10.03
N GLN A 218 -11.79 10.08 -10.99
CA GLN A 218 -11.83 8.69 -11.46
C GLN A 218 -10.55 7.92 -11.06
N ASP A 219 -10.03 7.08 -11.94
CA ASP A 219 -8.89 6.21 -11.69
C ASP A 219 -7.55 6.97 -11.84
N PHE A 220 -6.52 6.51 -11.13
CA PHE A 220 -5.15 7.00 -11.27
C PHE A 220 -4.23 5.82 -11.62
N THR A 221 -3.87 5.71 -12.89
CA THR A 221 -3.29 4.51 -13.49
C THR A 221 -1.86 4.75 -13.97
N PHE A 222 -1.00 3.75 -13.76
CA PHE A 222 0.41 3.73 -14.16
C PHE A 222 0.74 2.46 -14.97
N HIS A 223 -0.23 1.79 -15.57
CA HIS A 223 0.00 0.43 -16.09
C HIS A 223 -0.49 0.24 -17.52
N PRO A 224 0.07 -0.74 -18.26
CA PRO A 224 1.37 -1.41 -18.03
C PRO A 224 2.57 -0.56 -18.50
N GLY A 225 3.78 -0.93 -18.10
CA GLY A 225 5.01 -0.42 -18.70
C GLY A 225 5.55 0.91 -18.15
N PHE A 226 4.89 1.51 -17.16
CA PHE A 226 5.41 2.68 -16.48
C PHE A 226 6.74 2.40 -15.77
N SER A 227 7.64 3.39 -15.79
CA SER A 227 8.86 3.36 -15.01
C SER A 227 9.18 4.72 -14.41
N ALA A 228 9.69 4.71 -13.18
CA ALA A 228 10.16 5.91 -12.50
C ALA A 228 11.53 5.66 -11.85
N GLU A 229 12.46 6.57 -12.10
CA GLU A 229 13.74 6.68 -11.39
C GLU A 229 13.75 7.97 -10.57
N GLY A 230 13.79 7.84 -9.24
CA GLY A 230 13.51 8.90 -8.28
C GLY A 230 12.19 8.69 -7.54
N ARG A 231 11.86 9.58 -6.62
CA ARG A 231 10.68 9.45 -5.73
C ARG A 231 9.38 9.84 -6.44
N ILE A 232 8.33 9.05 -6.24
CA ILE A 232 6.94 9.40 -6.53
C ILE A 232 6.24 9.83 -5.23
N ILE A 233 5.67 11.03 -5.22
CA ILE A 233 4.91 11.56 -4.07
C ILE A 233 3.44 11.66 -4.44
N LEU A 234 2.61 10.94 -3.70
CA LEU A 234 1.14 10.98 -3.72
C LEU A 234 0.56 11.51 -2.40
N SER A 235 1.41 11.97 -1.46
CA SER A 235 0.97 12.32 -0.10
C SER A 235 -0.19 13.34 -0.11
N GLY A 236 -1.24 13.04 0.67
CA GLY A 236 -2.48 13.83 0.73
C GLY A 236 -3.41 13.72 -0.49
N ALA A 237 -3.10 12.88 -1.48
CA ALA A 237 -3.95 12.71 -2.64
C ALA A 237 -5.33 12.11 -2.29
N THR A 238 -6.35 12.50 -3.06
CA THR A 238 -7.69 11.90 -2.99
C THR A 238 -8.07 11.37 -4.36
N VAL A 239 -8.34 10.06 -4.43
CA VAL A 239 -8.73 9.35 -5.66
C VAL A 239 -10.09 8.71 -5.45
N ALA A 240 -11.10 9.18 -6.18
CA ALA A 240 -12.48 8.73 -5.98
C ALA A 240 -12.77 7.34 -6.55
N ALA A 241 -11.84 6.77 -7.32
CA ALA A 241 -11.90 5.41 -7.81
C ALA A 241 -10.71 4.56 -7.30
N ALA A 242 -9.85 4.03 -8.18
CA ALA A 242 -8.73 3.17 -7.84
C ALA A 242 -7.36 3.77 -8.22
N ILE A 243 -6.30 3.33 -7.55
CA ILE A 243 -4.91 3.59 -7.92
C ILE A 243 -4.28 2.29 -8.39
N GLY A 244 -3.65 2.27 -9.57
CA GLY A 244 -3.11 1.05 -10.18
C GLY A 244 -1.65 1.18 -10.64
N PHE A 245 -0.77 0.31 -10.15
CA PHE A 245 0.65 0.22 -10.48
C PHE A 245 1.06 -1.10 -11.13
N CYS A 246 0.10 -1.85 -11.69
CA CYS A 246 0.35 -3.16 -12.30
C CYS A 246 1.49 -3.14 -13.33
N GLY A 247 2.51 -3.97 -13.15
CA GLY A 247 3.65 -4.05 -14.08
C GLY A 247 4.56 -2.81 -14.10
N ALA A 248 4.43 -1.88 -13.15
CA ALA A 248 5.32 -0.72 -13.05
C ALA A 248 6.71 -1.09 -12.51
N ARG A 249 7.71 -0.25 -12.82
CA ARG A 249 9.07 -0.35 -12.27
C ARG A 249 9.47 0.93 -11.56
N LEU A 250 9.65 0.87 -10.24
CA LEU A 250 10.01 2.02 -9.42
C LEU A 250 11.43 1.82 -8.87
N SER A 251 12.27 2.84 -8.95
CA SER A 251 13.67 2.76 -8.52
C SER A 251 14.08 4.05 -7.81
N ASN A 252 14.37 3.95 -6.52
CA ASN A 252 15.04 4.98 -5.73
C ASN A 252 15.81 4.29 -4.57
N PRO A 253 16.88 3.53 -4.88
CA PRO A 253 17.54 2.66 -3.91
C PRO A 253 18.12 3.43 -2.73
N GLY A 254 17.95 2.90 -1.51
CA GLY A 254 18.41 3.54 -0.28
C GLY A 254 17.51 4.67 0.24
N ASP A 255 16.38 4.91 -0.42
CA ASP A 255 15.38 5.92 -0.04
C ASP A 255 13.97 5.43 -0.46
N ILE A 256 12.95 6.29 -0.32
CA ILE A 256 11.56 5.99 -0.66
C ILE A 256 11.34 6.13 -2.17
N ALA A 257 10.90 5.08 -2.83
CA ALA A 257 10.49 5.09 -4.23
C ALA A 257 9.03 5.55 -4.42
N LEU A 258 8.14 5.16 -3.50
CA LEU A 258 6.73 5.56 -3.50
C LEU A 258 6.30 6.06 -2.12
N GLU A 259 5.94 7.33 -2.04
CA GLU A 259 5.41 7.98 -0.84
C GLU A 259 3.92 8.30 -1.04
N ALA A 260 3.04 7.61 -0.33
CA ALA A 260 1.60 7.81 -0.37
C ALA A 260 1.06 7.91 1.07
N VAL A 261 1.44 8.99 1.77
CA VAL A 261 1.05 9.26 3.15
C VAL A 261 -0.30 9.99 3.19
N ASP A 262 -1.20 9.59 4.08
CA ASP A 262 -2.52 10.19 4.28
C ASP A 262 -3.37 10.27 2.98
N VAL A 263 -3.23 9.27 2.11
CA VAL A 263 -3.99 9.18 0.85
C VAL A 263 -5.38 8.61 1.14
N THR A 264 -6.39 9.08 0.41
CA THR A 264 -7.73 8.50 0.43
C THR A 264 -8.09 7.93 -0.94
N VAL A 265 -8.36 6.63 -1.00
CA VAL A 265 -8.80 5.92 -2.20
C VAL A 265 -10.15 5.27 -1.92
N SER A 266 -11.18 5.61 -2.70
CA SER A 266 -12.52 5.06 -2.46
C SER A 266 -12.66 3.57 -2.79
N ARG A 267 -11.86 3.07 -3.74
CA ARG A 267 -11.83 1.66 -4.14
C ARG A 267 -10.48 1.03 -3.80
N ASN A 268 -9.80 0.48 -4.81
CA ASN A 268 -8.61 -0.36 -4.66
C ASN A 268 -7.33 0.47 -4.78
N PHE A 269 -6.31 0.08 -4.03
CA PHE A 269 -4.92 0.45 -4.30
C PHE A 269 -4.18 -0.82 -4.73
N ASP A 270 -4.06 -1.01 -6.05
CA ASP A 270 -3.45 -2.21 -6.65
C ASP A 270 -1.98 -1.94 -7.00
N LEU A 271 -1.11 -2.47 -6.14
CA LEU A 271 0.35 -2.53 -6.31
C LEU A 271 0.79 -3.95 -6.71
N GLY A 272 -0.13 -4.77 -7.21
CA GLY A 272 0.12 -6.16 -7.57
C GLY A 272 0.61 -6.36 -9.00
N ARG A 273 0.72 -7.65 -9.37
CA ARG A 273 0.96 -8.21 -10.71
C ARG A 273 2.07 -7.51 -11.48
N GLY A 274 3.32 -7.91 -11.19
CA GLY A 274 4.49 -7.48 -11.96
C GLY A 274 5.10 -6.14 -11.54
N LEU A 275 4.57 -5.49 -10.50
CA LEU A 275 5.25 -4.36 -9.85
C LEU A 275 6.63 -4.80 -9.34
N THR A 276 7.65 -4.05 -9.71
CA THR A 276 9.00 -4.18 -9.14
C THR A 276 9.44 -2.85 -8.54
N VAL A 277 9.83 -2.87 -7.27
CA VAL A 277 10.31 -1.70 -6.54
C VAL A 277 11.68 -1.98 -5.93
N ASP A 278 12.63 -1.11 -6.25
CA ASP A 278 13.94 -0.97 -5.60
C ASP A 278 13.94 0.36 -4.83
N GLY A 279 13.82 0.30 -3.51
CA GLY A 279 13.46 1.44 -2.64
C GLY A 279 12.24 1.15 -1.76
N GLY A 280 12.00 2.02 -0.78
CA GLY A 280 10.88 1.90 0.16
C GLY A 280 9.52 2.30 -0.44
N ILE A 281 8.45 1.64 0.01
CA ILE A 281 7.06 2.07 -0.18
C ILE A 281 6.50 2.54 1.18
N GLN A 282 5.98 3.76 1.25
CA GLN A 282 5.35 4.31 2.45
C GLN A 282 3.87 4.63 2.20
N LEU A 283 2.96 3.91 2.86
CA LEU A 283 1.50 4.08 2.79
C LEU A 283 0.88 4.50 4.13
N ASP A 284 1.62 5.25 4.94
CA ASP A 284 1.23 5.56 6.31
C ASP A 284 -0.05 6.43 6.35
N GLY A 285 -1.00 6.11 7.24
CA GLY A 285 -2.25 6.85 7.43
C GLY A 285 -3.26 6.74 6.27
N THR A 286 -2.91 6.01 5.22
CA THR A 286 -3.74 5.89 4.01
C THR A 286 -5.01 5.08 4.26
N ARG A 287 -6.11 5.52 3.64
CA ARG A 287 -7.43 4.89 3.73
C ARG A 287 -7.85 4.36 2.38
N ILE A 288 -8.17 3.07 2.32
CA ILE A 288 -8.53 2.34 1.11
C ILE A 288 -9.91 1.73 1.34
N GLY A 289 -10.86 2.10 0.49
CA GLY A 289 -12.26 1.72 0.66
C GLY A 289 -12.53 0.23 0.43
N THR A 290 -11.69 -0.45 -0.36
CA THR A 290 -11.80 -1.90 -0.63
C THR A 290 -10.48 -2.62 -0.38
N GLU A 291 -9.66 -2.83 -1.41
CA GLU A 291 -8.51 -3.73 -1.36
C GLU A 291 -7.17 -3.00 -1.51
N LEU A 292 -6.21 -3.32 -0.64
CA LEU A 292 -4.80 -3.07 -0.84
C LEU A 292 -4.12 -4.35 -1.33
N SER A 293 -3.57 -4.36 -2.54
CA SER A 293 -2.97 -5.56 -3.13
C SER A 293 -1.49 -5.36 -3.43
N PHE A 294 -0.65 -6.27 -2.94
CA PHE A 294 0.76 -6.46 -3.33
C PHE A 294 0.99 -7.81 -4.01
N ARG A 295 -0.08 -8.40 -4.55
CA ARG A 295 -0.06 -9.75 -5.09
C ARG A 295 1.00 -9.88 -6.18
N ASP A 296 1.90 -10.87 -6.12
CA ASP A 296 2.96 -11.08 -7.12
C ASP A 296 3.92 -9.88 -7.33
N ALA A 297 3.96 -8.92 -6.40
CA ALA A 297 4.93 -7.82 -6.45
C ALA A 297 6.33 -8.26 -5.99
N ARG A 298 7.35 -7.51 -6.41
CA ARG A 298 8.74 -7.62 -5.91
C ARG A 298 9.12 -6.31 -5.23
N LEU A 299 9.37 -6.37 -3.93
CA LEU A 299 9.79 -5.22 -3.13
C LEU A 299 11.17 -5.50 -2.55
N THR A 300 12.10 -4.55 -2.68
CA THR A 300 13.48 -4.69 -2.22
C THR A 300 13.98 -3.36 -1.68
N GLU A 301 14.38 -3.35 -0.41
CA GLU A 301 15.06 -2.25 0.29
C GLU A 301 15.81 -2.86 1.49
N ALA A 302 16.95 -3.52 1.21
CA ALA A 302 17.62 -4.42 2.15
C ALA A 302 18.07 -3.74 3.45
N ASP A 303 18.52 -2.48 3.36
CA ASP A 303 19.06 -1.73 4.49
C ASP A 303 18.01 -0.86 5.21
N GLY A 304 16.73 -0.96 4.82
CA GLY A 304 15.69 -0.04 5.24
C GLY A 304 14.30 -0.65 5.44
N THR A 305 13.29 0.21 5.40
CA THR A 305 11.88 -0.19 5.45
C THR A 305 11.36 -0.32 4.02
N ALA A 306 11.27 -1.55 3.54
CA ALA A 306 10.75 -1.84 2.21
C ALA A 306 9.26 -1.52 2.08
N LEU A 307 8.49 -1.74 3.14
CA LEU A 307 7.05 -1.47 3.14
C LEU A 307 6.58 -0.95 4.51
N SER A 308 6.14 0.31 4.54
CA SER A 308 5.48 0.92 5.69
C SER A 308 3.98 1.05 5.43
N LEU A 309 3.19 0.48 6.34
CA LEU A 309 1.73 0.42 6.36
C LEU A 309 1.19 1.00 7.67
N ARG A 310 1.90 1.97 8.28
CA ARG A 310 1.56 2.39 9.65
C ARG A 310 0.22 3.10 9.66
N ALA A 311 -0.65 2.72 10.59
CA ALA A 311 -1.99 3.29 10.72
C ALA A 311 -2.85 3.25 9.44
N ILE A 312 -2.52 2.37 8.49
CA ILE A 312 -3.32 2.18 7.27
C ILE A 312 -4.69 1.59 7.60
N GLN A 313 -5.69 1.88 6.78
CA GLN A 313 -7.03 1.30 6.87
C GLN A 313 -7.44 0.70 5.53
N ALA A 314 -7.76 -0.60 5.49
CA ALA A 314 -8.24 -1.28 4.28
C ALA A 314 -9.19 -2.42 4.63
N ARG A 315 -10.21 -2.70 3.80
CA ARG A 315 -11.15 -3.82 4.03
C ARG A 315 -10.58 -5.17 3.62
N GLU A 316 -9.70 -5.19 2.63
CA GLU A 316 -8.96 -6.37 2.21
C GLU A 316 -7.50 -5.99 2.01
N THR A 317 -6.59 -6.90 2.36
CA THR A 317 -5.15 -6.67 2.22
C THR A 317 -4.47 -7.95 1.75
N ASP A 318 -3.93 -7.93 0.53
CA ASP A 318 -3.18 -9.04 -0.04
C ASP A 318 -1.67 -8.77 0.01
N LEU A 319 -0.97 -9.51 0.85
CA LEU A 319 0.49 -9.46 1.04
C LEU A 319 1.21 -10.66 0.39
N ARG A 320 0.55 -11.38 -0.53
CA ARG A 320 1.15 -12.51 -1.24
C ARG A 320 2.04 -12.02 -2.39
N THR A 321 3.19 -11.46 -2.04
CA THR A 321 4.24 -11.07 -2.99
C THR A 321 4.86 -12.27 -3.69
N GLN A 322 5.64 -12.06 -4.75
CA GLN A 322 6.26 -13.18 -5.49
C GLN A 322 7.35 -13.92 -4.70
N ARG A 323 7.96 -13.24 -3.74
CA ARG A 323 8.99 -13.72 -2.82
C ARG A 323 8.89 -12.93 -1.51
N PRO A 324 9.53 -13.38 -0.41
CA PRO A 324 9.62 -12.57 0.79
C PRO A 324 10.12 -11.17 0.48
N ILE A 325 9.47 -10.16 1.07
CA ILE A 325 9.92 -8.77 0.98
C ILE A 325 11.32 -8.68 1.61
N ASP A 326 12.27 -8.11 0.87
CA ASP A 326 13.64 -7.90 1.32
C ASP A 326 13.74 -6.52 1.98
N GLY A 327 13.84 -6.51 3.31
CA GLY A 327 13.74 -5.31 4.15
C GLY A 327 12.68 -5.42 5.23
N VAL A 328 12.51 -4.35 6.03
CA VAL A 328 11.51 -4.31 7.12
C VAL A 328 10.11 -4.06 6.55
N VAL A 329 9.13 -4.80 7.07
CA VAL A 329 7.70 -4.51 6.87
C VAL A 329 7.10 -3.99 8.18
N ASP A 330 6.60 -2.77 8.16
CA ASP A 330 6.07 -2.08 9.34
C ASP A 330 4.56 -1.82 9.20
N ALA A 331 3.73 -2.61 9.88
CA ALA A 331 2.28 -2.47 9.87
C ALA A 331 1.73 -2.00 11.23
N ARG A 332 2.54 -1.26 12.02
CA ARG A 332 2.13 -0.80 13.35
C ARG A 332 0.88 0.07 13.29
N ASN A 333 -0.07 -0.17 14.20
CA ASN A 333 -1.37 0.49 14.27
C ASN A 333 -2.26 0.31 13.04
N ALA A 334 -1.92 -0.58 12.11
CA ALA A 334 -2.74 -0.84 10.92
C ALA A 334 -4.09 -1.49 11.30
N GLN A 335 -5.14 -1.11 10.58
CA GLN A 335 -6.47 -1.68 10.66
C GLN A 335 -6.79 -2.35 9.33
N LEU A 336 -6.55 -3.66 9.28
CA LEU A 336 -6.73 -4.46 8.08
C LEU A 336 -8.09 -5.19 8.21
N GLY A 337 -8.78 -5.48 7.11
CA GLY A 337 -9.95 -6.35 7.16
C GLY A 337 -9.52 -7.80 6.97
N THR A 338 -9.85 -8.40 5.82
CA THR A 338 -9.38 -9.74 5.47
C THR A 338 -7.92 -9.68 5.00
N LEU A 339 -7.04 -10.39 5.71
CA LEU A 339 -5.63 -10.50 5.37
C LEU A 339 -5.38 -11.77 4.54
N TYR A 340 -4.86 -11.59 3.34
CA TYR A 340 -4.33 -12.67 2.50
C TYR A 340 -2.81 -12.67 2.60
N ASP A 341 -2.26 -13.77 3.08
CA ASP A 341 -0.82 -13.96 3.26
C ASP A 341 -0.43 -15.41 2.99
N ALA A 342 0.87 -15.66 2.82
CA ALA A 342 1.39 -17.01 2.62
C ALA A 342 2.76 -17.17 3.31
N PRO A 343 3.07 -18.33 3.93
CA PRO A 343 4.32 -18.52 4.69
C PRO A 343 5.60 -18.30 3.90
N ASP A 344 5.57 -18.56 2.60
CA ASP A 344 6.64 -18.38 1.63
C ASP A 344 6.86 -16.92 1.23
N THR A 345 5.94 -16.01 1.57
CA THR A 345 6.06 -14.56 1.27
C THR A 345 6.36 -13.73 2.52
N TRP A 346 6.40 -14.34 3.71
CA TRP A 346 6.62 -13.60 4.95
C TRP A 346 8.02 -12.98 5.04
N PRO A 347 8.12 -11.67 5.35
CA PRO A 347 9.40 -10.98 5.48
C PRO A 347 10.18 -11.47 6.71
N ALA A 348 11.47 -11.11 6.77
CA ALA A 348 12.33 -11.45 7.90
C ALA A 348 11.99 -10.63 9.16
N ASP A 349 11.79 -9.31 9.02
CA ASP A 349 11.33 -8.40 10.10
C ASP A 349 9.93 -7.88 9.79
N LEU A 350 8.96 -8.24 10.64
CA LEU A 350 7.55 -7.88 10.51
C LEU A 350 7.01 -7.23 11.78
N ARG A 351 6.76 -5.92 11.76
CA ARG A 351 6.32 -5.18 12.94
C ARG A 351 4.81 -5.04 12.97
N LEU A 352 4.17 -5.69 13.94
CA LEU A 352 2.71 -5.79 14.07
C LEU A 352 2.16 -5.16 15.36
N ALA A 353 2.90 -4.21 15.97
CA ALA A 353 2.45 -3.61 17.23
C ALA A 353 1.14 -2.85 17.00
N GLU A 354 0.11 -3.18 17.79
CA GLU A 354 -1.23 -2.59 17.69
C GLU A 354 -1.93 -2.78 16.34
N THR A 355 -1.50 -3.77 15.54
CA THR A 355 -2.18 -4.13 14.29
C THR A 355 -3.45 -4.92 14.58
N THR A 356 -4.57 -4.56 13.96
CA THR A 356 -5.82 -5.32 13.98
C THR A 356 -6.16 -5.86 12.60
N TYR A 357 -6.85 -7.01 12.58
CA TYR A 357 -7.40 -7.62 11.36
C TYR A 357 -8.72 -8.32 11.62
N ASP A 358 -9.65 -8.27 10.67
CA ASP A 358 -10.97 -8.88 10.83
C ASP A 358 -10.94 -10.41 10.67
N ALA A 359 -10.21 -10.87 9.64
CA ALA A 359 -10.11 -12.28 9.28
C ALA A 359 -8.75 -12.61 8.64
N LEU A 360 -8.37 -13.89 8.73
CA LEU A 360 -7.25 -14.46 7.98
C LEU A 360 -7.85 -15.32 6.87
N ALA A 361 -7.53 -15.01 5.61
CA ALA A 361 -8.11 -15.71 4.46
C ALA A 361 -7.78 -17.21 4.46
N PHE A 362 -6.56 -17.57 4.89
CA PHE A 362 -6.10 -18.95 4.98
C PHE A 362 -5.66 -19.25 6.42
N PRO A 363 -6.49 -19.95 7.21
CA PRO A 363 -6.12 -20.32 8.57
C PRO A 363 -5.02 -21.39 8.54
N LEU A 364 -3.88 -21.08 9.15
CA LEU A 364 -2.77 -22.01 9.36
C LEU A 364 -2.85 -22.61 10.77
N SER A 365 -1.93 -23.51 11.13
CA SER A 365 -1.81 -23.94 12.53
C SER A 365 -1.35 -22.79 13.43
N ALA A 366 -1.73 -22.80 14.72
CA ALA A 366 -1.25 -21.80 15.67
C ALA A 366 0.27 -21.79 15.78
N ALA A 367 0.92 -22.95 15.63
CA ALA A 367 2.37 -23.05 15.65
C ALA A 367 3.02 -22.22 14.53
N GLU A 368 2.46 -22.27 13.32
CA GLU A 368 2.89 -21.46 12.18
C GLU A 368 2.64 -19.97 12.40
N ARG A 369 1.43 -19.60 12.83
CA ARG A 369 1.08 -18.18 13.07
C ARG A 369 1.84 -17.57 14.25
N VAL A 370 2.20 -18.36 15.26
CA VAL A 370 3.08 -17.91 16.35
C VAL A 370 4.49 -17.63 15.83
N ARG A 371 4.99 -18.39 14.85
CA ARG A 371 6.27 -18.06 14.19
C ARG A 371 6.17 -16.75 13.42
N TRP A 372 5.07 -16.52 12.72
CA TRP A 372 4.80 -15.26 12.01
C TRP A 372 4.88 -14.03 12.92
N ILE A 373 4.10 -13.99 14.01
CA ILE A 373 4.12 -12.83 14.95
C ILE A 373 5.43 -12.67 15.71
N ARG A 374 6.28 -13.71 15.77
CA ARG A 374 7.61 -13.66 16.39
C ARG A 374 8.70 -13.11 15.47
N ARG A 375 8.40 -12.89 14.19
CA ARG A 375 9.30 -12.21 13.24
C ARG A 375 9.42 -10.71 13.50
N ALA A 376 8.57 -10.14 14.36
CA ALA A 376 8.74 -8.77 14.80
C ALA A 376 10.10 -8.60 15.50
N GLY A 377 10.98 -7.74 14.97
CA GLY A 377 12.25 -7.38 15.61
C GLY A 377 12.12 -6.64 16.96
N GLY A 378 10.90 -6.53 17.50
CA GLY A 378 10.60 -5.94 18.80
C GLY A 378 10.55 -6.98 19.93
N GLY A 379 10.66 -6.51 21.17
CA GLY A 379 10.49 -7.36 22.36
C GLY A 379 9.09 -7.96 22.49
N TYR A 380 8.83 -8.63 23.61
CA TYR A 380 7.52 -9.23 23.88
C TYR A 380 6.38 -8.20 23.86
N LEU A 381 5.43 -8.39 22.93
CA LEU A 381 4.18 -7.65 22.87
C LEU A 381 2.99 -8.60 23.06
N PRO A 382 2.06 -8.30 24.00
CA PRO A 382 0.92 -9.18 24.26
C PRO A 382 -0.18 -9.10 23.20
N GLN A 383 -0.35 -7.93 22.56
CA GLN A 383 -1.48 -7.63 21.67
C GLN A 383 -1.52 -8.54 20.41
N PRO A 384 -0.41 -8.82 19.69
CA PRO A 384 -0.47 -9.66 18.48
C PRO A 384 -0.96 -11.09 18.77
N TYR A 385 -0.64 -11.62 19.95
CA TYR A 385 -1.12 -12.93 20.40
C TYR A 385 -2.62 -12.93 20.71
N GLU A 386 -3.13 -11.87 21.33
CA GLU A 386 -4.57 -11.74 21.64
C GLU A 386 -5.40 -11.55 20.38
N GLN A 387 -4.90 -10.76 19.43
CA GLN A 387 -5.52 -10.58 18.12
C GLN A 387 -5.64 -11.92 17.38
N LEU A 388 -4.54 -12.69 17.33
CA LEU A 388 -4.51 -14.00 16.69
C LEU A 388 -5.41 -15.03 17.39
N ALA A 389 -5.39 -15.07 18.73
CA ALA A 389 -6.28 -15.95 19.49
C ALA A 389 -7.76 -15.60 19.28
N THR A 390 -8.08 -14.32 19.11
CA THR A 390 -9.43 -13.86 18.79
C THR A 390 -9.86 -14.29 17.39
N ALA A 391 -8.98 -14.20 16.39
CA ALA A 391 -9.24 -14.68 15.04
C ALA A 391 -9.54 -16.20 15.01
N TYR A 392 -8.74 -17.02 15.70
CA TYR A 392 -9.03 -18.47 15.78
C TYR A 392 -10.33 -18.80 16.51
N ARG A 393 -10.68 -18.06 17.56
CA ARG A 393 -11.98 -18.24 18.24
C ARG A 393 -13.15 -17.94 17.32
N LYS A 394 -13.07 -16.86 16.54
CA LYS A 394 -14.11 -16.53 15.53
C LYS A 394 -14.28 -17.65 14.49
N LEU A 395 -13.20 -18.37 14.16
CA LEU A 395 -13.22 -19.53 13.27
C LEU A 395 -13.68 -20.84 13.95
N GLY A 396 -13.99 -20.83 15.25
CA GLY A 396 -14.35 -22.03 16.02
C GLY A 396 -13.16 -22.90 16.43
N HIS A 397 -11.92 -22.48 16.16
CA HIS A 397 -10.70 -23.22 16.48
C HIS A 397 -10.20 -22.88 17.90
N GLU A 398 -10.98 -23.27 18.92
CA GLU A 398 -10.67 -22.97 20.34
C GLU A 398 -9.32 -23.56 20.81
N ASP A 399 -8.94 -24.76 20.34
CA ASP A 399 -7.66 -25.38 20.71
C ASP A 399 -6.45 -24.67 20.13
N GLU A 400 -6.58 -24.11 18.93
CA GLU A 400 -5.55 -23.26 18.31
C GLU A 400 -5.42 -21.95 19.09
N ALA A 401 -6.55 -21.31 19.45
CA ALA A 401 -6.55 -20.10 20.27
C ALA A 401 -5.86 -20.32 21.62
N ARG A 402 -6.13 -21.44 22.31
CA ARG A 402 -5.42 -21.82 23.55
C ARG A 402 -3.92 -22.02 23.31
N THR A 403 -3.55 -22.58 22.18
CA THR A 403 -2.14 -22.79 21.80
C THR A 403 -1.41 -21.46 21.58
N VAL A 404 -2.07 -20.48 20.95
CA VAL A 404 -1.55 -19.11 20.81
C VAL A 404 -1.37 -18.44 22.18
N LEU A 405 -2.37 -18.52 23.06
CA LEU A 405 -2.29 -17.91 24.40
C LEU A 405 -1.26 -18.60 25.31
N LEU A 406 -1.05 -19.91 25.15
CA LEU A 406 0.07 -20.61 25.78
C LEU A 406 1.41 -20.08 25.27
N ALA A 407 1.54 -19.87 23.95
CA ALA A 407 2.74 -19.30 23.36
C ALA A 407 3.01 -17.86 23.83
N LYS A 408 1.94 -17.08 24.08
CA LYS A 408 2.01 -15.75 24.72
C LYS A 408 2.64 -15.84 26.11
N GLN A 409 2.15 -16.73 26.99
CA GLN A 409 2.71 -16.87 28.34
C GLN A 409 4.16 -17.38 28.32
N ARG A 410 4.48 -18.30 27.39
CA ARG A 410 5.87 -18.78 27.20
C ARG A 410 6.82 -17.67 26.77
N HIS A 411 6.37 -16.78 25.89
CA HIS A 411 7.17 -15.62 25.49
C HIS A 411 7.28 -14.61 26.64
N ARG A 412 6.18 -14.28 27.33
CA ARG A 412 6.23 -13.43 28.53
C ARG A 412 7.23 -13.95 29.56
N ARG A 413 7.30 -15.26 29.77
CA ARG A 413 8.22 -15.87 30.73
C ARG A 413 9.70 -15.53 30.46
N THR A 414 10.09 -15.29 29.21
CA THR A 414 11.49 -14.92 28.89
C THR A 414 11.85 -13.52 29.38
N THR A 415 10.86 -12.65 29.58
CA THR A 415 11.07 -11.28 30.09
C THR A 415 11.03 -11.16 31.62
N LEU A 416 10.67 -12.24 32.32
CA LEU A 416 10.57 -12.27 33.78
C LEU A 416 11.91 -12.57 34.47
N SER A 417 11.98 -12.26 35.77
CA SER A 417 13.10 -12.60 36.65
C SER A 417 13.29 -14.13 36.79
N ALA A 418 14.47 -14.57 37.26
CA ALA A 418 14.82 -15.99 37.31
C ALA A 418 13.87 -16.85 38.18
N HIS A 419 13.45 -16.37 39.35
CA HIS A 419 12.55 -17.13 40.23
C HIS A 419 11.14 -17.24 39.64
N THR A 420 10.61 -16.15 39.07
CA THR A 420 9.31 -16.17 38.39
C THR A 420 9.35 -17.03 37.13
N ARG A 421 10.50 -17.07 36.44
CA ARG A 421 10.72 -17.94 35.28
C ARG A 421 10.69 -19.41 35.69
N ALA A 422 11.38 -19.79 36.77
CA ALA A 422 11.36 -21.15 37.31
C ALA A 422 9.93 -21.58 37.69
N TRP A 423 9.18 -20.73 38.40
CA TRP A 423 7.77 -20.98 38.69
C TRP A 423 6.91 -21.11 37.43
N GLY A 424 7.18 -20.29 36.41
CA GLY A 424 6.52 -20.38 35.11
C GLY A 424 6.78 -21.72 34.39
N HIS A 425 7.96 -22.33 34.54
CA HIS A 425 8.23 -23.67 34.02
C HIS A 425 7.39 -24.74 34.72
N VAL A 426 7.24 -24.65 36.04
CA VAL A 426 6.35 -25.53 36.82
C VAL A 426 4.91 -25.42 36.31
N GLN A 427 4.40 -24.20 36.12
CA GLN A 427 3.04 -23.97 35.59
C GLN A 427 2.84 -24.49 34.16
N ASP A 428 3.85 -24.38 33.30
CA ASP A 428 3.80 -24.88 31.91
C ASP A 428 3.75 -26.43 31.88
N VAL A 429 4.60 -27.09 32.68
CA VAL A 429 4.67 -28.55 32.77
C VAL A 429 3.42 -29.14 33.41
N ALA A 430 2.95 -28.54 34.52
CA ALA A 430 1.80 -29.05 35.25
C ALA A 430 0.51 -28.95 34.41
N VAL A 431 0.17 -27.73 33.96
CA VAL A 431 -1.17 -27.44 33.41
C VAL A 431 -1.13 -26.51 32.19
N GLY A 432 0.05 -26.20 31.66
CA GLY A 432 0.21 -25.30 30.52
C GLY A 432 -0.37 -23.91 30.81
N TYR A 433 -0.12 -23.35 32.00
CA TYR A 433 -0.74 -22.09 32.46
C TYR A 433 -2.28 -22.10 32.47
N GLY A 434 -2.90 -23.29 32.54
CA GLY A 434 -4.35 -23.47 32.51
C GLY A 434 -4.94 -23.59 31.09
N TYR A 435 -4.11 -23.52 30.04
CA TYR A 435 -4.54 -23.72 28.65
C TYR A 435 -4.50 -25.19 28.21
N ARG A 436 -3.96 -26.10 29.02
CA ARG A 436 -3.88 -27.55 28.74
C ARG A 436 -4.36 -28.39 29.94
N PRO A 437 -5.65 -28.31 30.32
CA PRO A 437 -6.17 -28.96 31.53
C PRO A 437 -6.05 -30.48 31.53
N LEU A 438 -6.04 -31.14 30.37
CA LEU A 438 -5.85 -32.60 30.27
C LEU A 438 -4.53 -33.09 30.86
N ARG A 439 -3.49 -32.24 30.93
CA ARG A 439 -2.24 -32.58 31.61
C ARG A 439 -2.43 -32.82 33.11
N ALA A 440 -3.35 -32.10 33.74
CA ALA A 440 -3.66 -32.31 35.15
C ALA A 440 -4.22 -33.73 35.38
N GLY A 441 -5.05 -34.23 34.46
CA GLY A 441 -5.54 -35.62 34.51
C GLY A 441 -4.41 -36.64 34.36
N LEU A 442 -3.44 -36.41 33.46
CA LEU A 442 -2.26 -37.27 33.33
C LEU A 442 -1.40 -37.28 34.59
N TRP A 443 -1.22 -36.12 35.24
CA TRP A 443 -0.52 -36.03 36.52
C TRP A 443 -1.27 -36.75 37.64
N LEU A 444 -2.59 -36.60 37.73
CA LEU A 444 -3.42 -37.35 38.68
C LEU A 444 -3.30 -38.86 38.47
N MET A 445 -3.33 -39.33 37.22
CA MET A 445 -3.12 -40.74 36.90
C MET A 445 -1.70 -41.22 37.26
N ALA A 446 -0.67 -40.44 36.97
CA ALA A 446 0.71 -40.78 37.30
C ALA A 446 0.92 -40.86 38.83
N LEU A 447 0.35 -39.92 39.58
CA LEU A 447 0.37 -39.92 41.05
C LEU A 447 -0.42 -41.10 41.61
N LEU A 448 -1.56 -41.45 41.00
CA LEU A 448 -2.36 -42.61 41.38
C LEU A 448 -1.57 -43.90 41.20
N VAL A 449 -0.91 -44.09 40.05
CA VAL A 449 -0.05 -45.26 39.79
C VAL A 449 1.12 -45.30 40.79
N CYS A 450 1.78 -44.17 41.03
CA CYS A 450 2.90 -44.07 41.97
C CYS A 450 2.48 -44.44 43.40
N GLY A 451 1.40 -43.85 43.91
CA GLY A 451 0.88 -44.16 45.24
C GLY A 451 0.40 -45.61 45.35
N THR A 452 -0.30 -46.12 44.33
CA THR A 452 -0.77 -47.51 44.28
C THR A 452 0.40 -48.49 44.38
N LEU A 453 1.47 -48.25 43.60
CA LEU A 453 2.68 -49.09 43.65
C LEU A 453 3.37 -49.00 45.00
N PHE A 454 3.53 -47.79 45.55
CA PHE A 454 4.20 -47.60 46.83
C PHE A 454 3.45 -48.28 47.98
N PHE A 455 2.15 -48.03 48.12
CA PHE A 455 1.33 -48.59 49.21
C PHE A 455 0.96 -50.06 48.98
N GLY A 456 0.97 -50.54 47.74
CA GLY A 456 0.87 -51.97 47.45
C GLY A 456 2.11 -52.74 47.92
N LEU A 457 3.30 -52.13 47.81
CA LEU A 457 4.55 -52.69 48.31
C LEU A 457 4.75 -52.47 49.82
N HIS A 458 4.19 -51.38 50.36
CA HIS A 458 4.30 -50.99 51.76
C HIS A 458 2.92 -50.67 52.35
N PRO A 459 2.10 -51.69 52.65
CA PRO A 459 0.76 -51.46 53.19
C PRO A 459 0.82 -50.70 54.53
N PRO A 460 0.06 -49.60 54.69
CA PRO A 460 -0.05 -48.89 55.95
C PRO A 460 -0.72 -49.75 57.02
N ALA A 461 -0.35 -49.54 58.28
CA ALA A 461 -0.95 -50.29 59.39
C ALA A 461 -2.39 -49.81 59.66
N PRO A 462 -3.33 -50.72 59.96
CA PRO A 462 -4.67 -50.34 60.35
C PRO A 462 -4.65 -49.60 61.69
N LEU A 463 -5.46 -48.53 61.80
CA LEU A 463 -5.61 -47.75 63.02
C LEU A 463 -6.35 -48.53 64.12
N GLU A 464 -7.42 -49.23 63.74
CA GLU A 464 -8.16 -50.17 64.58
C GLU A 464 -8.30 -51.52 63.86
N ALA A 465 -7.43 -52.48 64.17
CA ALA A 465 -7.36 -53.77 63.46
C ALA A 465 -8.69 -54.56 63.44
N ALA A 466 -9.57 -54.36 64.43
CA ALA A 466 -10.86 -55.05 64.52
C ALA A 466 -11.97 -54.45 63.65
N LYS A 467 -11.78 -53.24 63.09
CA LYS A 467 -12.79 -52.51 62.31
C LYS A 467 -12.31 -52.05 60.94
N ALA A 468 -11.03 -52.23 60.63
CA ALA A 468 -10.46 -51.83 59.35
C ALA A 468 -11.00 -52.72 58.21
N PRO A 469 -11.43 -52.13 57.08
CA PRO A 469 -11.78 -52.90 55.88
C PRO A 469 -10.54 -53.56 55.27
N ASP A 470 -10.72 -54.48 54.32
CA ASP A 470 -9.59 -55.04 53.57
C ASP A 470 -8.82 -53.92 52.84
N PHE A 471 -7.50 -53.91 52.99
CA PHE A 471 -6.67 -52.86 52.42
C PHE A 471 -6.64 -52.96 50.89
N ASN A 472 -6.95 -51.84 50.23
CA ASN A 472 -6.83 -51.71 48.78
C ASN A 472 -5.98 -50.48 48.42
N ALA A 473 -4.79 -50.71 47.88
CA ALA A 473 -3.83 -49.65 47.57
C ALA A 473 -4.35 -48.63 46.55
N VAL A 474 -5.19 -49.04 45.59
CA VAL A 474 -5.78 -48.14 44.58
C VAL A 474 -6.77 -47.19 45.24
N PHE A 475 -7.73 -47.73 46.00
CA PHE A 475 -8.76 -46.91 46.66
C PHE A 475 -8.17 -46.07 47.80
N TYR A 476 -7.18 -46.58 48.52
CA TYR A 476 -6.42 -45.79 49.50
C TYR A 476 -5.71 -44.60 48.84
N THR A 477 -5.07 -44.82 47.69
CA THR A 477 -4.41 -43.72 46.96
C THR A 477 -5.43 -42.74 46.35
N LEU A 478 -6.59 -43.22 45.90
CA LEU A 478 -7.68 -42.37 45.43
C LEU A 478 -8.24 -41.47 46.54
N ASP A 479 -8.43 -42.00 47.76
CA ASP A 479 -8.86 -41.21 48.92
C ASP A 479 -7.90 -40.05 49.19
N LEU A 480 -6.59 -40.30 49.08
CA LEU A 480 -5.57 -39.27 49.28
C LEU A 480 -5.54 -38.24 48.14
N LEU A 481 -5.84 -38.63 46.89
CA LEU A 481 -5.72 -37.75 45.71
C LEU A 481 -6.99 -36.97 45.37
N VAL A 482 -8.16 -37.52 45.65
CA VAL A 482 -9.46 -36.96 45.23
C VAL A 482 -10.18 -36.39 46.46
N PRO A 483 -10.03 -35.08 46.76
CA PRO A 483 -10.46 -34.51 48.03
C PRO A 483 -11.98 -34.48 48.27
N ILE A 484 -12.78 -34.85 47.28
CA ILE A 484 -14.25 -34.74 47.29
C ILE A 484 -14.92 -36.08 47.58
N ILE A 485 -14.25 -37.20 47.28
CA ILE A 485 -14.84 -38.54 47.38
C ILE A 485 -13.97 -39.37 48.31
N THR A 486 -14.60 -40.05 49.27
CA THR A 486 -13.93 -41.05 50.12
C THR A 486 -14.52 -42.44 49.88
N PHE A 487 -13.63 -43.42 49.76
CA PHE A 487 -13.87 -44.85 49.61
C PHE A 487 -13.64 -45.59 50.95
N GLY A 488 -13.39 -44.87 52.04
CA GLY A 488 -13.30 -45.40 53.40
C GLY A 488 -11.97 -46.06 53.78
N GLN A 489 -10.92 -45.90 52.96
CA GLN A 489 -9.60 -46.48 53.20
C GLN A 489 -8.69 -45.49 53.96
N GLU A 490 -8.64 -44.21 53.59
CA GLU A 490 -7.75 -43.21 54.24
C GLU A 490 -7.95 -43.14 55.76
N GLY A 491 -9.20 -43.08 56.22
CA GLY A 491 -9.53 -42.98 57.65
C GLY A 491 -9.26 -44.26 58.46
N ALA A 492 -9.03 -45.39 57.80
CA ALA A 492 -8.82 -46.68 58.45
C ALA A 492 -7.33 -47.07 58.61
N PHE A 493 -6.44 -46.44 57.84
CA PHE A 493 -5.03 -46.82 57.76
C PHE A 493 -4.07 -45.63 57.91
N ALA A 494 -3.04 -45.80 58.74
CA ALA A 494 -2.04 -44.76 59.02
C ALA A 494 -0.65 -45.13 58.47
N PRO A 495 -0.17 -44.43 57.42
CA PRO A 495 1.17 -44.63 56.90
C PRO A 495 2.18 -44.00 57.85
N ARG A 496 3.35 -44.62 57.99
CA ARG A 496 4.46 -44.13 58.84
C ARG A 496 5.73 -43.95 58.03
N GLY A 497 6.65 -43.12 58.53
CA GLY A 497 7.95 -42.89 57.90
C GLY A 497 7.81 -42.25 56.51
N SER A 498 8.46 -42.83 55.49
CA SER A 498 8.40 -42.32 54.10
C SER A 498 6.98 -42.31 53.52
N GLY A 499 6.11 -43.26 53.92
CA GLY A 499 4.74 -43.32 53.44
C GLY A 499 3.87 -42.15 53.92
N GLN A 500 4.17 -41.59 55.08
CA GLN A 500 3.45 -40.43 55.62
C GLN A 500 3.74 -39.17 54.79
N TRP A 501 5.00 -38.95 54.44
CA TRP A 501 5.39 -37.84 53.58
C TRP A 501 4.83 -37.97 52.16
N LEU A 502 4.79 -39.19 51.62
CA LEU A 502 4.13 -39.44 50.34
C LEU A 502 2.63 -39.14 50.42
N ALA A 503 1.94 -39.58 51.47
CA ALA A 503 0.51 -39.29 51.67
C ALA A 503 0.23 -37.79 51.72
N TYR A 504 1.03 -37.00 52.48
CA TYR A 504 0.91 -35.54 52.48
C TYR A 504 1.17 -34.91 51.11
N GLY A 505 2.15 -35.43 50.36
CA GLY A 505 2.42 -34.98 49.00
C GLY A 505 1.26 -35.25 48.04
N LEU A 506 0.65 -36.44 48.12
CA LEU A 506 -0.52 -36.82 47.33
C LEU A 506 -1.73 -35.94 47.65
N ILE A 507 -2.03 -35.69 48.94
CA ILE A 507 -3.12 -34.81 49.36
C ILE A 507 -2.92 -33.39 48.82
N ALA A 508 -1.72 -32.81 49.03
CA ALA A 508 -1.43 -31.46 48.57
C ALA A 508 -1.51 -31.34 47.03
N ALA A 509 -0.95 -32.31 46.29
CA ALA A 509 -1.02 -32.35 44.84
C ALA A 509 -2.46 -32.55 44.33
N GLY A 510 -3.24 -33.40 45.01
CA GLY A 510 -4.65 -33.66 44.74
C GLY A 510 -5.47 -32.38 44.77
N TRP A 511 -5.36 -31.58 45.83
CA TRP A 511 -6.02 -30.27 45.93
C TRP A 511 -5.63 -29.29 44.81
N VAL A 512 -4.33 -29.18 44.50
CA VAL A 512 -3.83 -28.26 43.45
C VAL A 512 -4.29 -28.68 42.05
N LEU A 513 -4.23 -29.98 41.74
CA LEU A 513 -4.65 -30.49 40.43
C LEU A 513 -6.16 -30.50 40.27
N ALA A 514 -6.91 -30.90 41.31
CA ALA A 514 -8.37 -30.92 41.30
C ALA A 514 -8.96 -29.52 41.08
N THR A 515 -8.44 -28.49 41.77
CA THR A 515 -8.88 -27.10 41.54
C THR A 515 -8.63 -26.65 40.09
N THR A 516 -7.53 -27.10 39.47
CA THR A 516 -7.22 -26.76 38.07
C THR A 516 -8.13 -27.49 37.08
N VAL A 517 -8.44 -28.77 37.31
CA VAL A 517 -9.38 -29.53 36.49
C VAL A 517 -10.78 -28.93 36.60
N THR A 518 -11.26 -28.62 37.81
CA THR A 518 -12.57 -28.00 38.03
C THR A 518 -12.67 -26.63 37.35
N ALA A 519 -11.63 -25.79 37.44
CA ALA A 519 -11.59 -24.51 36.72
C ALA A 519 -11.58 -24.69 35.19
N GLY A 520 -10.91 -25.72 34.68
CA GLY A 520 -10.88 -26.06 33.26
C GLY A 520 -12.23 -26.58 32.74
N VAL A 521 -12.88 -27.47 33.50
CA VAL A 521 -14.19 -28.06 33.18
C VAL A 521 -15.30 -27.02 33.30
N SER A 522 -15.30 -26.20 34.35
CA SER A 522 -16.27 -25.11 34.52
C SER A 522 -16.26 -24.13 33.35
N ARG A 523 -15.06 -23.76 32.83
CA ARG A 523 -14.93 -22.93 31.64
C ARG A 523 -15.39 -23.60 30.34
N ALA A 524 -15.36 -24.93 30.27
CA ALA A 524 -15.86 -25.69 29.12
C ALA A 524 -17.39 -25.80 29.15
N ILE A 525 -17.98 -25.96 30.34
CA ILE A 525 -19.43 -26.10 30.53
C ILE A 525 -20.15 -24.76 30.39
N SER A 526 -19.56 -23.65 30.83
CA SER A 526 -20.18 -22.31 30.72
C SER A 526 -20.22 -21.73 29.29
N ARG A 527 -19.94 -22.55 28.27
CA ARG A 527 -19.84 -22.17 26.86
C ARG A 527 -20.72 -23.05 25.94
N GLN A 528 -21.51 -23.95 26.51
CA GLN A 528 -22.69 -24.53 25.89
C GLN A 528 -23.91 -23.75 26.38
#